data_AF-A0A7C4FWD3-F1
#
_entry.id   AF-A0A7C4FWD3-F1
#
_cell.length_a   1.000
_cell.length_b   1.000
_cell.length_c   1.000
_cell.angle_alpha   90.00
_cell.angle_beta   90.00
_cell.angle_gamma   90.00
#
_symmetry.space_group_name_H-M   'P 1'
#
loop_
_entity.id
_entity.type
_entity.pdbx_description
1 polymer ?
#
loop_
_entity_poly.entity_id
_entity_poly.type
_entity_poly.pdbx_seq_one_letter_code
_entity_poly.pdbx_strand_id
1 'polypeptide(L)'
;MDLKRTKYLLLVSSVGAFGLLLASAVQENLLREWRSIQRTARTEEGRIRVQLRQVVNPALGLSDRCVSCHVSMGPGEQNVVGDQVLTPHRPVFHDPAEFGCTICHGGQGRATEKADAHGRVEFWPQPMLPRELSQAGCGTCHTGLGTPGLEVLRRAEHAFERLDCLACHRLDGRGATLRPNGQGMEGPDLSAAGIRGYDRSWYQGHLRESAQAAGGPWRASFGPIADGDLPLLTAYLDTRIGASKWIEAKGVFLSSGCLGCHKLSGTGGDEGPDLTRVGLKDPGQLAPGAVRGERTLANWMAEHFRSPLAVVAGSQMPPIRRPDSEIELLTLYTLSLRRLDLPGTYQPKDRIRVEKLGEREFAADGGTLFGAFCTGCHGRQGEGLRAAGVQNFPSIANPDFLGLVSDDFLVQTVKRGRPGRKMPAWGEIDGGLRPAEIRAVVAHLRSLGGVPAAIQSSPRRWVRGEPEAGRQIFLAACSGCHGANGEGGEGPALNNQVLLSVAADSYLVETISRGRRQTVMEGFLVPSPARRALSPAEIENVVAFIRSWEGAKP
;
A
#
# COMPACT_ATOMS: atom_id res chain seq x y z
N MET A 1 -20.47 71.58 -8.04
CA MET A 1 -19.87 70.58 -8.94
C MET A 1 -20.21 70.95 -10.37
N ASP A 2 -19.22 71.05 -11.25
CA ASP A 2 -19.41 71.44 -12.65
C ASP A 2 -20.06 70.29 -13.46
N LEU A 3 -21.29 70.52 -13.92
CA LEU A 3 -22.10 69.55 -14.66
C LEU A 3 -21.38 69.04 -15.93
N LYS A 4 -20.51 69.84 -16.55
CA LYS A 4 -19.71 69.42 -17.71
C LYS A 4 -18.66 68.40 -17.29
N ARG A 5 -17.97 68.61 -16.16
CA ARG A 5 -16.97 67.66 -15.65
C ARG A 5 -17.59 66.30 -15.34
N THR A 6 -18.78 66.27 -14.74
CA THR A 6 -19.50 65.02 -14.47
C THR A 6 -19.88 64.30 -15.77
N LYS A 7 -20.33 65.03 -16.80
CA LYS A 7 -20.64 64.44 -18.12
C LYS A 7 -19.42 63.85 -18.81
N TYR A 8 -18.28 64.55 -18.77
CA TYR A 8 -17.02 64.02 -19.31
C TYR A 8 -16.51 62.81 -18.54
N LEU A 9 -16.60 62.83 -17.20
CA LEU A 9 -16.20 61.70 -16.37
C LEU A 9 -17.07 60.48 -16.64
N LEU A 10 -18.39 60.67 -16.78
CA LEU A 10 -19.31 59.60 -17.16
C LEU A 10 -18.97 59.05 -18.56
N LEU A 11 -18.81 59.91 -19.57
CA LEU A 11 -18.44 59.50 -20.93
C LEU A 11 -17.13 58.70 -20.97
N VAL A 12 -16.07 59.21 -20.32
CA VAL A 12 -14.76 58.52 -20.26
C VAL A 12 -14.90 57.19 -19.53
N SER A 13 -15.64 57.13 -18.42
CA SER A 13 -15.87 55.88 -17.70
C SER A 13 -16.67 54.87 -18.53
N SER A 14 -17.68 55.31 -19.29
CA SER A 14 -18.48 54.45 -20.18
C SER A 14 -17.66 53.94 -21.36
N VAL A 15 -16.84 54.80 -21.98
CA VAL A 15 -15.92 54.39 -23.06
C VAL A 15 -14.86 53.42 -22.52
N GLY A 16 -14.32 53.68 -21.33
CA GLY A 16 -13.39 52.78 -20.65
C GLY A 16 -14.01 51.42 -20.37
N ALA A 17 -15.22 51.38 -19.81
CA ALA A 17 -15.97 50.14 -19.57
C ALA A 17 -16.28 49.40 -20.87
N PHE A 18 -16.71 50.11 -21.92
CA PHE A 18 -16.94 49.51 -23.24
C PHE A 18 -15.65 48.94 -23.84
N GLY A 19 -14.53 49.66 -23.72
CA GLY A 19 -13.21 49.18 -24.15
C GLY A 19 -12.79 47.92 -23.41
N LEU A 20 -13.02 47.84 -22.09
CA LEU A 20 -12.76 46.65 -21.29
C LEU A 20 -13.65 45.46 -21.71
N LEU A 21 -14.94 45.71 -21.97
CA LEU A 21 -15.86 44.67 -22.45
C LEU A 21 -15.46 44.17 -23.83
N LEU A 22 -15.04 45.06 -24.74
CA LEU A 22 -14.55 44.69 -26.06
C LEU A 22 -13.25 43.88 -25.97
N ALA A 23 -12.31 44.33 -25.13
CA ALA A 23 -11.06 43.61 -24.88
C ALA A 23 -11.33 42.22 -24.29
N SER A 24 -12.23 42.12 -23.31
CA SER A 24 -12.68 40.85 -22.75
C SER A 24 -13.33 39.98 -23.83
N ALA A 25 -14.27 40.52 -24.62
CA ALA A 25 -14.91 39.76 -25.69
C ALA A 25 -13.90 39.22 -26.72
N VAL A 26 -12.88 40.01 -27.09
CA VAL A 26 -11.79 39.56 -27.99
C VAL A 26 -10.96 38.47 -27.32
N GLN A 27 -10.54 38.68 -26.07
CA GLN A 27 -9.75 37.71 -25.31
C GLN A 27 -10.51 36.39 -25.17
N GLU A 28 -11.80 36.45 -24.83
CA GLU A 28 -12.63 35.28 -24.57
C GLU A 28 -13.03 34.52 -25.84
N ASN A 29 -13.22 35.21 -26.96
CA ASN A 29 -13.75 34.59 -28.18
C ASN A 29 -12.68 34.33 -29.24
N LEU A 30 -11.56 35.06 -29.26
CA LEU A 30 -10.57 34.98 -30.34
C LEU A 30 -9.19 34.51 -29.90
N LEU A 31 -8.79 34.82 -28.66
CA LEU A 31 -7.40 34.64 -28.17
C LEU A 31 -7.22 33.47 -27.20
N ARG A 32 -8.28 32.72 -26.88
CA ARG A 32 -8.21 31.54 -26.01
C ARG A 32 -7.20 30.51 -26.53
N GLU A 33 -6.40 29.91 -25.64
CA GLU A 33 -5.28 29.01 -25.98
C GLU A 33 -5.72 27.83 -26.87
N TRP A 34 -6.84 27.18 -26.54
CA TRP A 34 -7.37 26.04 -27.28
C TRP A 34 -7.64 26.33 -28.76
N ARG A 35 -8.02 27.58 -29.10
CA ARG A 35 -8.24 27.98 -30.50
C ARG A 35 -6.93 28.02 -31.27
N SER A 36 -5.86 28.51 -30.63
CA SER A 36 -4.53 28.55 -31.24
C SER A 36 -4.02 27.14 -31.55
N ILE A 37 -4.16 26.23 -30.58
CA ILE A 37 -3.79 24.82 -30.73
C ILE A 37 -4.54 24.20 -31.92
N GLN A 38 -5.87 24.33 -31.95
CA GLN A 38 -6.69 23.74 -33.03
C GLN A 38 -6.41 24.33 -34.42
N ARG A 39 -5.95 25.59 -34.54
CA ARG A 39 -5.56 26.18 -35.84
C ARG A 39 -4.35 25.48 -36.47
N THR A 40 -3.52 24.83 -35.66
CA THR A 40 -2.38 24.04 -36.14
C THR A 40 -2.75 22.59 -36.48
N ALA A 41 -3.90 22.11 -36.00
CA ALA A 41 -4.33 20.74 -36.12
C ALA A 41 -4.88 20.39 -37.52
N ARG A 42 -4.56 19.19 -38.00
CA ARG A 42 -4.93 18.71 -39.34
C ARG A 42 -5.26 17.21 -39.33
N THR A 43 -6.02 16.78 -40.33
CA THR A 43 -6.21 15.38 -40.74
C THR A 43 -5.69 15.22 -42.18
N GLU A 44 -5.79 14.02 -42.74
CA GLU A 44 -5.51 13.77 -44.16
C GLU A 44 -6.38 14.63 -45.10
N GLU A 45 -7.58 15.02 -44.66
CA GLU A 45 -8.55 15.83 -45.41
C GLU A 45 -8.29 17.35 -45.30
N GLY A 46 -7.35 17.78 -44.45
CA GLY A 46 -6.97 19.18 -44.29
C GLY A 46 -7.07 19.71 -42.86
N ARG A 47 -7.34 21.01 -42.71
CA ARG A 47 -7.43 21.65 -41.38
C ARG A 47 -8.74 21.28 -40.69
N ILE A 48 -8.67 20.96 -39.40
CA ILE A 48 -9.87 20.68 -38.62
C ILE A 48 -10.69 21.95 -38.38
N ARG A 49 -11.98 21.78 -38.08
CA ARG A 49 -12.82 22.87 -37.60
C ARG A 49 -12.41 23.28 -36.19
N VAL A 50 -12.18 24.59 -36.00
CA VAL A 50 -11.93 25.18 -34.69
C VAL A 50 -13.25 25.33 -33.94
N GLN A 51 -13.44 24.53 -32.88
CA GLN A 51 -14.65 24.53 -32.06
C GLN A 51 -14.36 24.01 -30.65
N LEU A 52 -15.19 24.41 -29.69
CA LEU A 52 -15.13 23.85 -28.35
C LEU A 52 -15.58 22.39 -28.40
N ARG A 53 -14.76 21.49 -27.85
CA ARG A 53 -15.03 20.05 -27.77
C ARG A 53 -15.22 19.66 -26.31
N GLN A 54 -16.19 18.79 -26.06
CA GLN A 54 -16.51 18.36 -24.70
C GLN A 54 -16.92 16.89 -24.69
N VAL A 55 -16.36 16.12 -23.76
CA VAL A 55 -16.83 14.80 -23.36
C VAL A 55 -17.84 14.98 -22.23
N VAL A 56 -19.03 14.43 -22.37
CA VAL A 56 -20.09 14.50 -21.36
C VAL A 56 -20.52 13.10 -21.01
N ASN A 57 -20.37 12.74 -19.73
CA ASN A 57 -20.87 11.50 -19.19
C ASN A 57 -21.82 11.81 -18.03
N PRO A 58 -23.15 11.84 -18.26
CA PRO A 58 -24.12 12.16 -17.22
C PRO A 58 -24.11 11.16 -16.06
N ALA A 59 -23.83 9.88 -16.32
CA ALA A 59 -23.80 8.85 -15.29
C ALA A 59 -22.64 9.07 -14.30
N LEU A 60 -21.51 9.59 -14.78
CA LEU A 60 -20.37 9.98 -13.93
C LEU A 60 -20.46 11.43 -13.44
N GLY A 61 -21.51 12.19 -13.82
CA GLY A 61 -21.62 13.61 -13.50
C GLY A 61 -20.51 14.48 -14.13
N LEU A 62 -19.90 14.01 -15.22
CA LEU A 62 -18.67 14.55 -15.77
C LEU A 62 -18.91 15.41 -17.02
N SER A 63 -18.17 16.50 -17.15
CA SER A 63 -18.15 17.36 -18.32
C SER A 63 -16.73 17.90 -18.54
N ASP A 64 -16.01 17.29 -19.47
CA ASP A 64 -14.60 17.54 -19.70
C ASP A 64 -14.34 18.18 -21.07
N ARG A 65 -13.69 19.33 -21.06
CA ARG A 65 -13.28 20.10 -22.23
C ARG A 65 -11.80 19.94 -22.54
N CYS A 66 -11.11 19.01 -21.87
CA CYS A 66 -9.70 18.71 -22.13
C CYS A 66 -9.44 18.40 -23.61
N VAL A 67 -10.39 17.73 -24.27
CA VAL A 67 -10.37 17.43 -25.71
C VAL A 67 -10.50 18.66 -26.63
N SER A 68 -10.70 19.86 -26.08
CA SER A 68 -10.58 21.11 -26.84
C SER A 68 -9.11 21.43 -27.14
N CYS A 69 -8.19 21.10 -26.24
CA CYS A 69 -6.75 21.23 -26.47
C CYS A 69 -6.15 19.90 -26.95
N HIS A 70 -6.58 18.78 -26.34
CA HIS A 70 -6.14 17.42 -26.63
C HIS A 70 -7.06 16.73 -27.65
N VAL A 71 -7.17 17.33 -28.84
CA VAL A 71 -8.22 16.98 -29.83
C VAL A 71 -8.22 15.49 -30.17
N SER A 72 -7.06 14.89 -30.34
CA SER A 72 -6.92 13.46 -30.70
C SER A 72 -7.36 12.47 -29.63
N MET A 73 -7.66 12.96 -28.42
CA MET A 73 -8.26 12.17 -27.33
C MET A 73 -9.79 12.31 -27.31
N GLY A 74 -10.37 13.07 -28.24
CA GLY A 74 -11.81 13.23 -28.39
C GLY A 74 -12.46 12.11 -29.20
N PRO A 75 -13.78 11.90 -29.04
CA PRO A 75 -14.52 10.92 -29.80
C PRO A 75 -14.39 11.16 -31.31
N GLY A 76 -13.88 10.18 -32.04
CA GLY A 76 -13.78 10.20 -33.52
C GLY A 76 -12.68 11.10 -34.09
N GLU A 77 -11.79 11.64 -33.26
CA GLU A 77 -10.75 12.59 -33.66
C GLU A 77 -9.33 12.00 -33.58
N GLN A 78 -9.20 10.66 -33.45
CA GLN A 78 -7.92 10.00 -33.17
C GLN A 78 -6.87 10.14 -34.29
N ASN A 79 -7.29 10.51 -35.50
CA ASN A 79 -6.42 10.78 -36.65
C ASN A 79 -5.91 12.22 -36.73
N VAL A 80 -6.30 13.09 -35.79
CA VAL A 80 -5.84 14.48 -35.74
C VAL A 80 -4.38 14.54 -35.34
N VAL A 81 -3.58 15.23 -36.16
CA VAL A 81 -2.14 15.43 -35.95
C VAL A 81 -1.80 16.92 -35.87
N GLY A 82 -0.64 17.23 -35.29
CA GLY A 82 -0.09 18.58 -35.21
C GLY A 82 0.84 18.75 -34.01
N ASP A 83 0.57 19.75 -33.18
CA ASP A 83 1.34 20.05 -31.95
C ASP A 83 1.40 18.83 -30.99
N GLN A 84 2.40 18.81 -30.09
CA GLN A 84 2.63 17.74 -29.13
C GLN A 84 1.38 17.44 -28.27
N VAL A 85 0.60 18.46 -27.94
CA VAL A 85 -0.66 18.33 -27.18
C VAL A 85 -1.73 17.53 -27.92
N LEU A 86 -1.60 17.37 -29.23
CA LEU A 86 -2.46 16.54 -30.09
C LEU A 86 -1.94 15.11 -30.21
N THR A 87 -0.92 14.71 -29.46
CA THR A 87 -0.51 13.30 -29.40
C THR A 87 -1.66 12.49 -28.79
N PRO A 88 -2.14 11.41 -29.44
CA PRO A 88 -3.22 10.59 -28.90
C PRO A 88 -2.80 9.95 -27.59
N HIS A 89 -3.80 9.61 -26.77
CA HIS A 89 -3.55 8.88 -25.55
C HIS A 89 -2.96 7.50 -25.90
N ARG A 90 -1.99 7.03 -25.09
CA ARG A 90 -1.54 5.63 -25.21
C ARG A 90 -2.75 4.70 -24.98
N PRO A 91 -2.84 3.54 -25.63
CA PRO A 91 -3.93 2.63 -25.36
C PRO A 91 -4.08 2.36 -23.86
N VAL A 92 -5.27 2.63 -23.33
CA VAL A 92 -5.68 2.26 -21.96
C VAL A 92 -6.95 1.43 -22.05
N PHE A 93 -7.27 0.71 -20.98
CA PHE A 93 -8.38 -0.24 -20.97
C PHE A 93 -9.78 0.41 -20.93
N HIS A 94 -9.83 1.75 -20.95
CA HIS A 94 -11.05 2.55 -20.99
C HIS A 94 -10.90 3.59 -22.09
N ASP A 95 -11.97 3.87 -22.82
CA ASP A 95 -11.96 4.94 -23.80
C ASP A 95 -12.11 6.30 -23.07
N PRO A 96 -11.12 7.21 -23.16
CA PRO A 96 -11.25 8.56 -22.60
C PRO A 96 -12.45 9.33 -23.17
N ALA A 97 -12.91 8.99 -24.39
CA ALA A 97 -14.10 9.56 -25.00
C ALA A 97 -15.40 9.17 -24.29
N GLU A 98 -15.41 8.05 -23.56
CA GLU A 98 -16.57 7.58 -22.79
C GLU A 98 -16.48 7.98 -21.31
N PHE A 99 -15.29 7.84 -20.72
CA PHE A 99 -15.07 8.06 -19.29
C PHE A 99 -14.79 9.53 -18.93
N GLY A 100 -14.24 10.30 -19.86
CA GLY A 100 -13.63 11.59 -19.56
C GLY A 100 -12.19 11.47 -19.05
N CYS A 101 -11.55 12.62 -18.88
CA CYS A 101 -10.14 12.73 -18.47
C CYS A 101 -10.01 12.90 -16.96
N THR A 102 -10.88 13.70 -16.34
CA THR A 102 -10.77 14.12 -14.93
C THR A 102 -11.07 13.00 -13.95
N ILE A 103 -11.84 11.98 -14.36
CA ILE A 103 -12.10 10.80 -13.54
C ILE A 103 -10.82 10.02 -13.23
N CYS A 104 -9.87 9.97 -14.17
CA CYS A 104 -8.57 9.33 -13.99
C CYS A 104 -7.51 10.31 -13.50
N HIS A 105 -7.44 11.50 -14.11
CA HIS A 105 -6.33 12.43 -13.90
C HIS A 105 -6.60 13.52 -12.87
N GLY A 106 -7.84 13.75 -12.44
CA GLY A 106 -8.22 14.98 -11.74
C GLY A 106 -8.12 16.21 -12.64
N GLY A 107 -7.98 17.40 -12.05
CA GLY A 107 -8.00 18.68 -12.75
C GLY A 107 -9.40 19.27 -12.86
N GLN A 108 -9.52 20.37 -13.60
CA GLN A 108 -10.78 21.09 -13.78
C GLN A 108 -11.33 20.87 -15.20
N GLY A 109 -12.20 19.87 -15.35
CA GLY A 109 -12.71 19.44 -16.66
C GLY A 109 -13.41 20.53 -17.46
N ARG A 110 -14.07 21.48 -16.79
CA ARG A 110 -14.83 22.55 -17.47
C ARG A 110 -13.97 23.74 -17.91
N ALA A 111 -12.71 23.80 -17.49
CA ALA A 111 -11.81 24.88 -17.86
C ALA A 111 -11.45 24.80 -19.35
N THR A 112 -11.18 25.95 -19.94
CA THR A 112 -10.73 26.08 -21.34
C THR A 112 -9.34 26.70 -21.46
N GLU A 113 -8.68 26.94 -20.34
CA GLU A 113 -7.31 27.45 -20.25
C GLU A 113 -6.44 26.44 -19.49
N LYS A 114 -5.17 26.35 -19.87
CA LYS A 114 -4.23 25.39 -19.28
C LYS A 114 -4.07 25.56 -17.76
N ALA A 115 -3.94 26.80 -17.30
CA ALA A 115 -3.71 27.12 -15.89
C ALA A 115 -4.84 26.58 -15.00
N ASP A 116 -6.08 26.74 -15.46
CA ASP A 116 -7.28 26.32 -14.74
C ASP A 116 -7.51 24.80 -14.90
N ALA A 117 -7.39 24.28 -16.12
CA ALA A 117 -7.65 22.87 -16.43
C ALA A 117 -6.72 21.91 -15.69
N HIS A 118 -5.44 22.27 -15.55
CA HIS A 118 -4.46 21.46 -14.83
C HIS A 118 -4.58 21.58 -13.30
N GLY A 119 -5.53 22.40 -12.81
CA GLY A 119 -5.95 22.38 -11.41
C GLY A 119 -4.94 22.96 -10.42
N ARG A 120 -4.02 23.84 -10.88
CA ARG A 120 -3.14 24.65 -10.00
C ARG A 120 -3.84 25.95 -9.57
N VAL A 121 -5.14 25.86 -9.33
CA VAL A 121 -6.01 26.99 -8.95
C VAL A 121 -6.18 27.01 -7.45
N GLU A 122 -6.13 28.19 -6.85
CA GLU A 122 -6.36 28.36 -5.42
C GLU A 122 -7.74 27.82 -5.04
N PHE A 123 -7.81 27.07 -3.93
CA PHE A 123 -9.03 26.43 -3.42
C PHE A 123 -9.67 25.38 -4.34
N TRP A 124 -8.96 24.88 -5.37
CA TRP A 124 -9.45 23.76 -6.17
C TRP A 124 -9.14 22.42 -5.48
N PRO A 125 -10.15 21.64 -5.07
CA PRO A 125 -9.94 20.45 -4.23
C PRO A 125 -9.44 19.23 -5.00
N GLN A 126 -9.46 19.25 -6.33
CA GLN A 126 -9.11 18.10 -7.18
C GLN A 126 -8.05 18.47 -8.24
N PRO A 127 -6.82 18.84 -7.83
CA PRO A 127 -5.76 19.15 -8.78
C PRO A 127 -5.47 17.96 -9.70
N MET A 128 -4.89 18.25 -10.87
CA MET A 128 -4.46 17.19 -11.77
C MET A 128 -3.29 16.41 -11.15
N LEU A 129 -3.32 15.09 -11.30
CA LEU A 129 -2.23 14.21 -10.88
C LEU A 129 -0.96 14.56 -11.65
N PRO A 130 0.21 14.63 -10.97
CA PRO A 130 1.49 14.73 -11.65
C PRO A 130 1.66 13.60 -12.68
N ARG A 131 2.30 13.90 -13.81
CA ARG A 131 2.46 12.95 -14.92
C ARG A 131 3.11 11.64 -14.45
N GLU A 132 4.11 11.74 -13.60
CA GLU A 132 4.91 10.63 -13.05
C GLU A 132 4.10 9.75 -12.09
N LEU A 133 2.99 10.29 -11.57
CA LEU A 133 2.04 9.66 -10.65
C LEU A 133 0.66 9.42 -11.29
N SER A 134 0.55 9.53 -12.61
CA SER A 134 -0.72 9.39 -13.35
C SER A 134 -1.43 8.06 -13.11
N GLN A 135 -0.68 6.98 -12.85
CA GLN A 135 -1.25 5.68 -12.48
C GLN A 135 -1.97 5.68 -11.12
N ALA A 136 -1.86 6.75 -10.30
CA ALA A 136 -2.69 6.90 -9.11
C ALA A 136 -4.19 6.91 -9.46
N GLY A 137 -4.55 7.33 -10.68
CA GLY A 137 -5.94 7.29 -11.16
C GLY A 137 -6.54 5.88 -11.16
N CYS A 138 -5.73 4.84 -11.39
CA CYS A 138 -6.17 3.45 -11.45
C CYS A 138 -6.75 2.98 -10.11
N GLY A 139 -6.17 3.41 -8.99
CA GLY A 139 -6.60 3.07 -7.63
C GLY A 139 -7.94 3.70 -7.20
N THR A 140 -8.50 4.60 -8.02
CA THR A 140 -9.88 5.09 -7.87
C THR A 140 -10.90 3.94 -8.01
N CYS A 141 -10.61 3.01 -8.92
CA CYS A 141 -11.52 1.94 -9.32
C CYS A 141 -10.96 0.55 -9.02
N HIS A 142 -9.71 0.28 -9.42
CA HIS A 142 -9.10 -1.04 -9.31
C HIS A 142 -8.35 -1.19 -8.00
N THR A 143 -8.96 -1.85 -7.04
CA THR A 143 -8.52 -1.83 -5.64
C THR A 143 -8.43 -3.22 -5.04
N GLY A 144 -9.26 -4.14 -5.53
CA GLY A 144 -9.42 -5.49 -5.01
C GLY A 144 -8.53 -6.55 -5.63
N LEU A 145 -7.44 -6.14 -6.27
CA LEU A 145 -6.45 -7.11 -6.74
C LEU A 145 -5.74 -7.71 -5.54
N GLY A 146 -5.65 -9.04 -5.49
CA GLY A 146 -4.93 -9.80 -4.47
C GLY A 146 -3.42 -9.63 -4.57
N THR A 147 -2.94 -8.38 -4.52
CA THR A 147 -1.54 -8.01 -4.66
C THR A 147 -0.76 -8.56 -3.48
N PRO A 148 0.33 -9.31 -3.71
CA PRO A 148 1.19 -9.79 -2.65
C PRO A 148 2.14 -8.68 -2.18
N GLY A 149 2.84 -8.93 -1.07
CA GLY A 149 3.94 -8.10 -0.61
C GLY A 149 5.06 -7.98 -1.65
N LEU A 150 5.89 -6.94 -1.50
CA LEU A 150 6.90 -6.50 -2.46
C LEU A 150 7.90 -7.62 -2.84
N GLU A 151 8.30 -8.42 -1.87
CA GLU A 151 9.26 -9.51 -2.09
C GLU A 151 8.69 -10.59 -3.03
N VAL A 152 7.46 -11.05 -2.75
CA VAL A 152 6.77 -12.03 -3.60
C VAL A 152 6.49 -11.44 -4.97
N LEU A 153 6.07 -10.17 -5.05
CA LEU A 153 5.84 -9.48 -6.32
C LEU A 153 7.11 -9.41 -7.18
N ARG A 154 8.26 -9.05 -6.60
CA ARG A 154 9.55 -9.00 -7.31
C ARG A 154 10.01 -10.38 -7.75
N ARG A 155 9.84 -11.41 -6.91
CA ARG A 155 10.12 -12.79 -7.28
C ARG A 155 9.24 -13.27 -8.43
N ALA A 156 7.97 -12.84 -8.44
CA ALA A 156 7.00 -13.16 -9.47
C ALA A 156 7.33 -12.52 -10.81
N GLU A 157 7.71 -11.25 -10.80
CA GLU A 157 8.25 -10.54 -11.97
C GLU A 157 9.53 -11.21 -12.49
N HIS A 158 10.48 -11.50 -11.60
CA HIS A 158 11.72 -12.17 -11.98
C HIS A 158 11.45 -13.56 -12.56
N ALA A 159 10.52 -14.34 -12.01
CA ALA A 159 10.16 -15.64 -12.57
C ALA A 159 9.60 -15.49 -14.00
N PHE A 160 8.77 -14.47 -14.25
CA PHE A 160 8.23 -14.17 -15.57
C PHE A 160 9.32 -13.82 -16.59
N GLU A 161 10.32 -13.03 -16.19
CA GLU A 161 11.45 -12.68 -17.05
C GLU A 161 12.43 -13.83 -17.25
N ARG A 162 12.80 -14.53 -16.17
CA ARG A 162 13.75 -15.65 -16.19
C ARG A 162 13.23 -16.84 -16.99
N LEU A 163 11.92 -17.07 -16.99
CA LEU A 163 11.27 -18.12 -17.80
C LEU A 163 10.94 -17.63 -19.23
N ASP A 164 11.52 -16.49 -19.65
CA ASP A 164 11.45 -15.91 -20.99
C ASP A 164 10.01 -15.73 -21.51
N CYS A 165 9.06 -15.45 -20.61
CA CYS A 165 7.65 -15.28 -20.99
C CYS A 165 7.45 -14.09 -21.96
N LEU A 166 8.33 -13.09 -21.88
CA LEU A 166 8.36 -11.91 -22.76
C LEU A 166 8.78 -12.23 -24.20
N ALA A 167 9.38 -13.40 -24.48
CA ALA A 167 9.71 -13.78 -25.85
C ALA A 167 8.45 -13.96 -26.72
N CYS A 168 7.36 -14.42 -26.10
CA CYS A 168 6.09 -14.64 -26.79
C CYS A 168 5.03 -13.61 -26.41
N HIS A 169 4.95 -13.23 -25.13
CA HIS A 169 3.89 -12.36 -24.63
C HIS A 169 4.30 -10.90 -24.55
N ARG A 170 3.34 -10.03 -24.89
CA ARG A 170 3.44 -8.60 -24.59
C ARG A 170 3.02 -8.34 -23.14
N LEU A 171 3.74 -7.47 -22.46
CA LEU A 171 3.43 -6.99 -21.12
C LEU A 171 3.83 -5.53 -20.97
N ASP A 172 2.86 -4.65 -20.75
CA ASP A 172 3.00 -3.21 -20.55
C ASP A 172 3.89 -2.54 -21.62
N GLY A 173 3.71 -2.95 -22.88
CA GLY A 173 4.47 -2.46 -24.03
C GLY A 173 5.87 -3.06 -24.20
N ARG A 174 6.24 -4.05 -23.38
CA ARG A 174 7.48 -4.86 -23.51
C ARG A 174 7.16 -6.25 -24.07
N GLY A 175 8.16 -6.93 -24.60
CA GLY A 175 8.04 -8.32 -25.08
C GLY A 175 7.40 -8.45 -26.46
N ALA A 176 7.06 -9.68 -26.84
CA ALA A 176 6.56 -10.05 -28.17
C ALA A 176 7.47 -9.57 -29.32
N THR A 177 8.79 -9.55 -29.10
CA THR A 177 9.77 -9.23 -30.14
C THR A 177 10.01 -10.46 -31.01
N LEU A 178 9.61 -10.40 -32.28
CA LEU A 178 10.05 -11.38 -33.27
C LEU A 178 11.59 -11.40 -33.28
N ARG A 179 12.21 -12.55 -33.04
CA ARG A 179 13.67 -12.65 -33.13
C ARG A 179 14.10 -12.36 -34.59
N PRO A 180 15.30 -11.82 -34.85
CA PRO A 180 15.74 -11.42 -36.18
C PRO A 180 15.70 -12.53 -37.26
N ASN A 181 15.70 -13.79 -36.84
CA ASN A 181 15.58 -14.97 -37.71
C ASN A 181 14.13 -15.38 -38.01
N GLY A 182 13.13 -14.54 -37.67
CA GLY A 182 11.70 -14.85 -37.83
C GLY A 182 11.16 -15.87 -36.83
N GLN A 183 11.96 -16.30 -35.85
CA GLN A 183 11.51 -17.20 -34.79
C GLN A 183 10.93 -16.39 -33.64
N GLY A 184 9.62 -16.49 -33.45
CA GLY A 184 8.88 -15.83 -32.38
C GLY A 184 7.42 -16.16 -32.55
N MET A 185 6.67 -16.16 -31.46
CA MET A 185 5.23 -16.35 -31.47
C MET A 185 4.60 -15.09 -30.93
N GLU A 186 3.53 -14.60 -31.57
CA GLU A 186 2.75 -13.52 -30.96
C GLU A 186 1.72 -14.15 -30.01
N GLY A 187 2.12 -14.31 -28.75
CA GLY A 187 1.20 -14.64 -27.68
C GLY A 187 0.29 -13.45 -27.35
N PRO A 188 -0.86 -13.69 -26.70
CA PRO A 188 -1.75 -12.61 -26.29
C PRO A 188 -1.03 -11.62 -25.35
N ASP A 189 -1.43 -10.36 -25.43
CA ASP A 189 -1.01 -9.32 -24.48
C ASP A 189 -1.57 -9.61 -23.08
N LEU A 190 -0.67 -9.80 -22.12
CA LEU A 190 -0.98 -10.19 -20.74
C LEU A 190 -1.11 -8.99 -19.79
N SER A 191 -1.00 -7.76 -20.29
CA SER A 191 -0.99 -6.53 -19.46
C SER A 191 -2.27 -6.37 -18.62
N ALA A 192 -3.38 -6.98 -19.03
CA ALA A 192 -4.66 -6.95 -18.33
C ALA A 192 -5.17 -8.34 -17.91
N ALA A 193 -4.29 -9.33 -17.82
CA ALA A 193 -4.69 -10.70 -17.49
C ALA A 193 -5.50 -10.78 -16.17
N GLY A 194 -5.10 -10.03 -15.14
CA GLY A 194 -5.75 -10.04 -13.83
C GLY A 194 -7.19 -9.52 -13.84
N ILE A 195 -7.47 -8.46 -14.60
CA ILE A 195 -8.84 -7.89 -14.72
C ILE A 195 -9.71 -8.58 -15.76
N ARG A 196 -9.13 -9.10 -16.85
CA ARG A 196 -9.86 -9.85 -17.87
C ARG A 196 -10.24 -11.25 -17.38
N GLY A 197 -9.42 -11.81 -16.47
CA GLY A 197 -9.50 -13.20 -16.07
C GLY A 197 -8.88 -14.12 -17.13
N TYR A 198 -8.43 -15.28 -16.67
CA TYR A 198 -7.82 -16.31 -17.51
C TYR A 198 -8.03 -17.69 -16.87
N ASP A 199 -7.86 -18.75 -17.67
CA ASP A 199 -7.97 -20.12 -17.20
C ASP A 199 -6.81 -20.44 -16.22
N ARG A 200 -7.13 -20.92 -15.01
CA ARG A 200 -6.11 -21.25 -14.00
C ARG A 200 -5.20 -22.42 -14.41
N SER A 201 -5.63 -23.24 -15.38
CA SER A 201 -4.86 -24.32 -16.00
C SER A 201 -4.08 -23.89 -17.25
N TRP A 202 -3.94 -22.57 -17.49
CA TRP A 202 -3.26 -21.99 -18.66
C TRP A 202 -1.93 -22.68 -19.00
N TYR A 203 -1.11 -23.02 -18.01
CA TYR A 203 0.19 -23.64 -18.28
C TYR A 203 0.08 -25.09 -18.76
N GLN A 204 -0.89 -25.85 -18.25
CA GLN A 204 -1.19 -27.17 -18.81
C GLN A 204 -1.66 -27.06 -20.26
N GLY A 205 -2.36 -25.98 -20.61
CA GLY A 205 -2.64 -25.63 -22.00
C GLY A 205 -1.37 -25.53 -22.84
N HIS A 206 -0.38 -24.76 -22.39
CA HIS A 206 0.90 -24.63 -23.09
C HIS A 206 1.63 -25.97 -23.26
N LEU A 207 1.62 -26.82 -22.23
CA LEU A 207 2.21 -28.16 -22.31
C LEU A 207 1.49 -29.06 -23.33
N ARG A 208 0.15 -28.96 -23.44
CA ARG A 208 -0.63 -29.69 -24.45
C ARG A 208 -0.30 -29.22 -25.86
N GLU A 209 -0.23 -27.90 -26.09
CA GLU A 209 0.15 -27.33 -27.38
C GLU A 209 1.57 -27.75 -27.79
N SER A 210 2.52 -27.70 -26.86
CA SER A 210 3.90 -28.18 -27.09
C SER A 210 3.96 -29.68 -27.43
N ALA A 211 3.14 -30.50 -26.77
CA ALA A 211 3.07 -31.94 -27.03
C ALA A 211 2.50 -32.25 -28.42
N GLN A 212 1.55 -31.44 -28.91
CA GLN A 212 0.89 -31.61 -30.21
C GLN A 212 1.68 -30.98 -31.38
N ALA A 213 2.55 -30.00 -31.09
CA ALA A 213 3.32 -29.31 -32.12
C ALA A 213 4.33 -30.24 -32.81
N ALA A 214 4.24 -30.34 -34.14
CA ALA A 214 5.17 -31.09 -34.97
C ALA A 214 6.59 -30.48 -35.02
N GLY A 215 6.74 -29.20 -34.65
CA GLY A 215 7.99 -28.46 -34.65
C GLY A 215 7.80 -26.98 -34.28
N GLY A 216 8.83 -26.17 -34.49
CA GLY A 216 8.77 -24.71 -34.26
C GLY A 216 8.77 -24.29 -32.78
N PRO A 217 8.46 -23.02 -32.49
CA PRO A 217 8.59 -22.43 -31.15
C PRO A 217 7.79 -23.16 -30.07
N TRP A 218 6.59 -23.66 -30.37
CA TRP A 218 5.79 -24.45 -29.44
C TRP A 218 6.49 -25.75 -29.01
N ARG A 219 7.13 -26.46 -29.94
CA ARG A 219 7.84 -27.70 -29.61
C ARG A 219 9.17 -27.45 -28.88
N ALA A 220 9.84 -26.35 -29.20
CA ALA A 220 11.19 -26.07 -28.73
C ALA A 220 11.29 -25.26 -27.43
N SER A 221 10.23 -24.52 -27.05
CA SER A 221 10.33 -23.48 -26.00
C SER A 221 9.60 -23.84 -24.69
N PHE A 222 8.86 -24.96 -24.64
CA PHE A 222 8.04 -25.31 -23.47
C PHE A 222 8.49 -26.65 -22.86
N GLY A 223 8.63 -26.66 -21.54
CA GLY A 223 8.97 -27.83 -20.70
C GLY A 223 8.34 -27.68 -19.31
N PRO A 224 8.61 -28.55 -18.33
CA PRO A 224 8.05 -28.39 -16.99
C PRO A 224 8.60 -27.12 -16.30
N ILE A 225 7.72 -26.36 -15.63
CA ILE A 225 8.11 -25.27 -14.70
C ILE A 225 8.27 -25.86 -13.31
N ALA A 226 9.25 -25.36 -12.55
CA ALA A 226 9.46 -25.76 -11.16
C ALA A 226 8.22 -25.45 -10.29
N ASP A 227 7.91 -26.32 -9.33
CA ASP A 227 6.70 -26.21 -8.48
C ASP A 227 6.57 -24.86 -7.76
N GLY A 228 7.69 -24.20 -7.46
CA GLY A 228 7.71 -22.87 -6.84
C GLY A 228 7.46 -21.70 -7.79
N ASP A 229 7.67 -21.87 -9.09
CA ASP A 229 7.58 -20.79 -10.08
C ASP A 229 6.16 -20.63 -10.64
N LEU A 230 5.38 -21.70 -10.79
CA LEU A 230 4.01 -21.60 -11.29
C LEU A 230 3.09 -20.75 -10.39
N PRO A 231 3.13 -20.86 -9.05
CA PRO A 231 2.39 -19.95 -8.16
C PRO A 231 2.86 -18.49 -8.29
N LEU A 232 4.16 -18.26 -8.49
CA LEU A 232 4.72 -16.92 -8.71
C LEU A 232 4.19 -16.30 -10.01
N LEU A 233 4.23 -17.04 -11.13
CA LEU A 233 3.66 -16.58 -12.40
C LEU A 233 2.15 -16.30 -12.27
N THR A 234 1.43 -17.16 -11.55
CA THR A 234 0.00 -16.97 -11.31
C THR A 234 -0.26 -15.69 -10.51
N ALA A 235 0.48 -15.45 -9.42
CA ALA A 235 0.39 -14.22 -8.66
C ALA A 235 0.76 -12.98 -9.51
N TYR A 236 1.73 -13.10 -10.40
CA TYR A 236 2.10 -12.03 -11.31
C TYR A 236 0.95 -11.68 -12.26
N LEU A 237 0.37 -12.67 -12.93
CA LEU A 237 -0.75 -12.51 -13.87
C LEU A 237 -2.00 -11.95 -13.20
N ASP A 238 -2.34 -12.42 -12.00
CA ASP A 238 -3.47 -11.92 -11.20
C ASP A 238 -3.37 -10.41 -10.87
N THR A 239 -2.16 -9.86 -10.87
CA THR A 239 -1.93 -8.42 -10.60
C THR A 239 -1.94 -7.55 -11.86
N ARG A 240 -2.04 -8.13 -13.06
CA ARG A 240 -1.90 -7.37 -14.32
C ARG A 240 -3.17 -6.58 -14.67
N ILE A 241 -3.06 -5.26 -14.66
CA ILE A 241 -4.14 -4.30 -14.99
C ILE A 241 -3.70 -3.15 -15.91
N GLY A 242 -2.51 -3.22 -16.49
CA GLY A 242 -1.92 -2.12 -17.27
C GLY A 242 -1.29 -1.00 -16.45
N ALA A 243 -1.16 -1.20 -15.13
CA ALA A 243 -0.67 -0.19 -14.19
C ALA A 243 0.40 -0.79 -13.25
N SER A 244 1.45 -1.36 -13.83
CA SER A 244 2.47 -2.10 -13.07
C SER A 244 3.19 -1.27 -12.01
N LYS A 245 3.41 0.03 -12.23
CA LYS A 245 4.01 0.91 -11.22
C LYS A 245 3.07 1.10 -10.02
N TRP A 246 1.76 1.16 -10.26
CA TRP A 246 0.76 1.19 -9.19
C TRP A 246 0.70 -0.13 -8.40
N ILE A 247 0.84 -1.28 -9.08
CA ILE A 247 0.91 -2.60 -8.42
C ILE A 247 2.15 -2.71 -7.54
N GLU A 248 3.31 -2.29 -8.06
CA GLU A 248 4.55 -2.23 -7.27
C GLU A 248 4.37 -1.33 -6.05
N ALA A 249 3.79 -0.15 -6.24
CA ALA A 249 3.48 0.80 -5.17
C ALA A 249 2.58 0.20 -4.07
N LYS A 250 1.56 -0.57 -4.45
CA LYS A 250 0.73 -1.33 -3.51
C LYS A 250 1.54 -2.39 -2.78
N GLY A 251 2.45 -3.10 -3.46
CA GLY A 251 3.38 -4.05 -2.84
C GLY A 251 4.28 -3.39 -1.78
N VAL A 252 4.81 -2.20 -2.06
CA VAL A 252 5.59 -1.40 -1.08
C VAL A 252 4.74 -1.04 0.13
N PHE A 253 3.51 -0.55 -0.08
CA PHE A 253 2.57 -0.23 0.99
C PHE A 253 2.29 -1.44 1.89
N LEU A 254 1.96 -2.59 1.29
CA LEU A 254 1.72 -3.86 1.99
C LEU A 254 2.97 -4.42 2.67
N SER A 255 4.16 -3.91 2.37
CA SER A 255 5.41 -4.34 3.01
C SER A 255 5.93 -3.34 4.02
N SER A 256 5.22 -2.22 4.24
CA SER A 256 5.67 -1.11 5.08
C SER A 256 4.99 -1.04 6.44
N GLY A 257 4.11 -2.00 6.75
CA GLY A 257 3.43 -2.07 8.04
C GLY A 257 2.31 -1.06 8.23
N CYS A 258 1.87 -0.39 7.16
CA CYS A 258 0.87 0.68 7.22
C CYS A 258 -0.45 0.22 7.86
N LEU A 259 -0.90 -1.01 7.56
CA LEU A 259 -2.14 -1.57 8.12
C LEU A 259 -2.01 -1.99 9.59
N GLY A 260 -0.79 -1.96 10.15
CA GLY A 260 -0.58 -2.14 11.59
C GLY A 260 -1.16 -0.99 12.42
N CYS A 261 -1.25 0.21 11.85
CA CYS A 261 -1.81 1.38 12.52
C CYS A 261 -3.01 1.98 11.79
N HIS A 262 -3.08 1.88 10.47
CA HIS A 262 -4.13 2.51 9.67
C HIS A 262 -5.16 1.51 9.17
N LYS A 263 -6.43 1.93 9.07
CA LYS A 263 -7.46 1.22 8.32
C LYS A 263 -7.37 1.54 6.82
N LEU A 264 -7.67 0.53 6.01
CA LEU A 264 -7.92 0.62 4.58
C LEU A 264 -9.11 -0.26 4.24
N SER A 265 -10.19 0.35 3.73
CA SER A 265 -11.45 -0.34 3.41
C SER A 265 -11.95 -1.20 4.57
N GLY A 266 -11.94 -0.61 5.78
CA GLY A 266 -12.36 -1.29 7.00
C GLY A 266 -11.39 -2.36 7.52
N THR A 267 -10.21 -2.55 6.93
CA THR A 267 -9.20 -3.53 7.36
C THR A 267 -7.95 -2.84 7.89
N GLY A 268 -7.45 -3.23 9.07
CA GLY A 268 -6.24 -2.65 9.67
C GLY A 268 -6.43 -2.19 11.11
N GLY A 269 -5.37 -1.60 11.67
CA GLY A 269 -5.39 -0.97 13.00
C GLY A 269 -6.12 0.38 13.00
N ASP A 270 -6.51 0.84 14.18
CA ASP A 270 -7.30 2.06 14.42
C ASP A 270 -6.55 3.16 15.18
N GLU A 271 -5.25 2.98 15.41
CA GLU A 271 -4.38 3.98 16.05
C GLU A 271 -4.11 5.20 15.14
N GLY A 272 -4.07 4.98 13.83
CA GLY A 272 -3.90 6.00 12.79
C GLY A 272 -5.22 6.28 12.04
N PRO A 273 -5.29 7.41 11.30
CA PRO A 273 -6.47 7.74 10.50
C PRO A 273 -6.75 6.71 9.40
N ASP A 274 -8.02 6.52 9.05
CA ASP A 274 -8.43 5.70 7.91
C ASP A 274 -7.90 6.30 6.60
N LEU A 275 -7.17 5.47 5.83
CA LEU A 275 -6.53 5.89 4.59
C LEU A 275 -7.42 5.69 3.36
N THR A 276 -8.61 5.09 3.49
CA THR A 276 -9.50 4.71 2.37
C THR A 276 -9.71 5.85 1.37
N ARG A 277 -9.81 7.10 1.85
CA ARG A 277 -10.05 8.29 0.99
C ARG A 277 -8.96 9.34 1.09
N VAL A 278 -7.77 8.99 1.58
CA VAL A 278 -6.70 9.98 1.86
C VAL A 278 -6.20 10.67 0.58
N GLY A 279 -6.32 10.03 -0.58
CA GLY A 279 -6.00 10.64 -1.88
C GLY A 279 -6.95 11.74 -2.33
N LEU A 280 -8.11 11.91 -1.66
CA LEU A 280 -9.09 12.98 -1.90
C LEU A 280 -8.94 14.18 -0.95
N LYS A 281 -7.88 14.20 -0.13
CA LYS A 281 -7.64 15.29 0.81
C LYS A 281 -7.47 16.61 0.08
N ASP A 282 -8.19 17.64 0.53
CA ASP A 282 -8.13 18.98 -0.05
C ASP A 282 -6.73 19.60 0.13
N PRO A 283 -6.02 19.92 -0.97
CA PRO A 283 -4.72 20.59 -0.91
C PRO A 283 -4.77 21.96 -0.22
N GLY A 284 -5.91 22.65 -0.23
CA GLY A 284 -6.11 23.93 0.46
C GLY A 284 -6.09 23.81 1.98
N GLN A 285 -6.26 22.60 2.52
CA GLN A 285 -6.22 22.30 3.96
C GLN A 285 -4.85 21.81 4.43
N LEU A 286 -3.84 21.81 3.57
CA LEU A 286 -2.47 21.46 3.94
C LEU A 286 -1.87 22.62 4.75
N ALA A 287 -1.35 22.32 5.94
CA ALA A 287 -0.83 23.34 6.86
C ALA A 287 0.25 24.21 6.19
N PRO A 288 0.16 25.56 6.27
CA PRO A 288 1.15 26.45 5.70
C PRO A 288 2.54 26.26 6.33
N GLY A 289 3.58 26.12 5.51
CA GLY A 289 4.98 26.27 5.94
C GLY A 289 5.72 25.00 6.36
N ALA A 290 5.05 23.84 6.41
CA ALA A 290 5.63 22.58 6.92
C ALA A 290 6.24 21.67 5.82
N VAL A 291 5.97 21.98 4.54
CA VAL A 291 6.40 21.17 3.39
C VAL A 291 7.43 21.95 2.58
N ARG A 292 8.63 21.40 2.38
CA ARG A 292 9.64 21.97 1.48
C ARG A 292 9.26 21.70 0.03
N GLY A 293 9.44 22.67 -0.87
CA GLY A 293 9.15 22.51 -2.30
C GLY A 293 7.71 22.88 -2.68
N GLU A 294 7.17 22.20 -3.70
CA GLU A 294 5.84 22.51 -4.23
C GLU A 294 4.73 22.17 -3.21
N ARG A 295 3.72 23.03 -3.09
CA ARG A 295 2.55 22.81 -2.22
C ARG A 295 1.52 21.90 -2.90
N THR A 296 1.86 20.63 -3.07
CA THR A 296 0.98 19.61 -3.63
C THR A 296 0.68 18.53 -2.60
N LEU A 297 -0.46 17.85 -2.74
CA LEU A 297 -0.80 16.71 -1.88
C LEU A 297 0.24 15.59 -1.99
N ALA A 298 0.75 15.33 -3.20
CA ALA A 298 1.81 14.35 -3.42
C ALA A 298 3.09 14.68 -2.63
N ASN A 299 3.55 15.94 -2.70
CA ASN A 299 4.74 16.36 -1.97
C ASN A 299 4.50 16.36 -0.45
N TRP A 300 3.30 16.76 -0.01
CA TRP A 300 2.92 16.66 1.40
C TRP A 300 2.96 15.21 1.91
N MET A 301 2.45 14.24 1.13
CA MET A 301 2.51 12.82 1.49
C MET A 301 3.95 12.33 1.58
N ALA A 302 4.79 12.64 0.59
CA ALA A 302 6.20 12.26 0.58
C ALA A 302 6.96 12.81 1.79
N GLU A 303 6.82 14.10 2.09
CA GLU A 303 7.43 14.72 3.26
C GLU A 303 6.85 14.17 4.57
N HIS A 304 5.56 13.87 4.62
CA HIS A 304 4.95 13.25 5.78
C HIS A 304 5.53 11.86 6.04
N PHE A 305 5.83 11.06 5.01
CA PHE A 305 6.50 9.78 5.20
C PHE A 305 7.94 9.94 5.73
N ARG A 306 8.68 10.92 5.20
CA ARG A 306 10.08 11.18 5.62
C ARG A 306 10.18 11.74 7.04
N SER A 307 9.30 12.68 7.38
CA SER A 307 9.35 13.42 8.64
C SER A 307 7.94 13.80 9.11
N PRO A 308 7.17 12.84 9.65
CA PRO A 308 5.77 13.05 10.01
C PRO A 308 5.57 14.24 10.96
N LEU A 309 6.42 14.36 11.99
CA LEU A 309 6.35 15.44 12.98
C LEU A 309 6.64 16.83 12.41
N ALA A 310 7.44 16.91 11.33
CA ALA A 310 7.75 18.18 10.66
C ALA A 310 6.55 18.70 9.88
N VAL A 311 5.74 17.78 9.31
CA VAL A 311 4.59 18.09 8.47
C VAL A 311 3.29 18.21 9.27
N VAL A 312 3.15 17.39 10.31
CA VAL A 312 1.98 17.30 11.18
C VAL A 312 2.45 17.42 12.62
N ALA A 313 2.20 18.57 13.23
CA ALA A 313 2.55 18.82 14.63
C ALA A 313 1.89 17.77 15.55
N GLY A 314 2.68 17.18 16.45
CA GLY A 314 2.24 16.15 17.38
C GLY A 314 2.00 14.76 16.77
N SER A 315 2.35 14.53 15.50
CA SER A 315 2.19 13.23 14.85
C SER A 315 2.87 12.11 15.62
N GLN A 316 2.13 11.02 15.85
CA GLN A 316 2.63 9.77 16.43
C GLN A 316 3.11 8.79 15.36
N MET A 317 2.93 9.12 14.08
CA MET A 317 3.40 8.29 12.97
C MET A 317 4.93 8.26 12.99
N PRO A 318 5.56 7.07 13.00
CA PRO A 318 7.01 6.97 12.91
C PRO A 318 7.50 7.35 11.50
N PRO A 319 8.72 7.89 11.36
CA PRO A 319 9.29 8.15 10.05
C PRO A 319 9.51 6.84 9.29
N ILE A 320 9.11 6.83 8.02
CA ILE A 320 9.25 5.67 7.15
C ILE A 320 10.67 5.61 6.60
N ARG A 321 11.47 4.69 7.15
CA ARG A 321 12.88 4.50 6.74
C ARG A 321 12.96 3.60 5.50
N ARG A 322 12.84 4.22 4.33
CA ARG A 322 12.87 3.57 3.01
C ARG A 322 13.69 4.40 2.02
N PRO A 323 14.25 3.80 0.95
CA PRO A 323 14.84 4.56 -0.15
C PRO A 323 13.82 5.53 -0.76
N ASP A 324 14.28 6.66 -1.30
CA ASP A 324 13.38 7.66 -1.90
C ASP A 324 12.52 7.09 -3.03
N SER A 325 13.02 6.13 -3.80
CA SER A 325 12.23 5.43 -4.83
C SER A 325 11.02 4.68 -4.23
N GLU A 326 11.16 4.09 -3.04
CA GLU A 326 10.04 3.46 -2.34
C GLU A 326 9.12 4.50 -1.68
N ILE A 327 9.62 5.68 -1.27
CA ILE A 327 8.79 6.79 -0.81
C ILE A 327 7.95 7.36 -1.96
N GLU A 328 8.49 7.46 -3.16
CA GLU A 328 7.73 7.85 -4.37
C GLU A 328 6.64 6.83 -4.70
N LEU A 329 6.93 5.54 -4.59
CA LEU A 329 5.95 4.47 -4.75
C LEU A 329 4.87 4.52 -3.65
N LEU A 330 5.23 4.74 -2.39
CA LEU A 330 4.25 4.95 -1.33
C LEU A 330 3.37 6.18 -1.61
N THR A 331 3.97 7.27 -2.07
CA THR A 331 3.25 8.48 -2.47
C THR A 331 2.28 8.19 -3.62
N LEU A 332 2.71 7.44 -4.64
CA LEU A 332 1.86 6.98 -5.74
C LEU A 332 0.65 6.19 -5.22
N TYR A 333 0.88 5.19 -4.37
CA TYR A 333 -0.21 4.36 -3.85
C TYR A 333 -1.14 5.13 -2.93
N THR A 334 -0.62 5.91 -1.99
CA THR A 334 -1.45 6.70 -1.06
C THR A 334 -2.25 7.78 -1.78
N LEU A 335 -1.68 8.43 -2.80
CA LEU A 335 -2.39 9.35 -3.68
C LEU A 335 -3.47 8.65 -4.52
N SER A 336 -3.33 7.33 -4.77
CA SER A 336 -4.31 6.53 -5.50
C SER A 336 -5.54 6.16 -4.69
N LEU A 337 -5.51 6.34 -3.36
CA LEU A 337 -6.62 6.02 -2.45
C LEU A 337 -7.73 7.07 -2.57
N ARG A 338 -8.33 7.10 -3.76
CA ARG A 338 -9.33 8.06 -4.24
C ARG A 338 -10.65 7.35 -4.45
N ARG A 339 -11.24 6.76 -3.41
CA ARG A 339 -12.49 5.98 -3.53
C ARG A 339 -13.68 6.87 -3.85
N LEU A 340 -13.78 7.34 -5.09
CA LEU A 340 -14.92 8.08 -5.59
C LEU A 340 -16.16 7.19 -5.52
N ASP A 341 -17.29 7.82 -5.28
CA ASP A 341 -18.58 7.17 -5.24
C ASP A 341 -19.07 7.02 -6.68
N LEU A 342 -18.91 5.82 -7.23
CA LEU A 342 -19.21 5.51 -8.63
C LEU A 342 -20.55 4.80 -8.75
N PRO A 343 -21.35 5.06 -9.79
CA PRO A 343 -22.52 4.24 -10.10
C PRO A 343 -22.12 2.78 -10.32
N GLY A 344 -23.02 1.85 -10.00
CA GLY A 344 -22.73 0.41 -10.06
C GLY A 344 -22.23 -0.09 -11.41
N THR A 345 -22.63 0.53 -12.52
CA THR A 345 -22.18 0.20 -13.88
C THR A 345 -20.71 0.54 -14.14
N TYR A 346 -20.12 1.45 -13.35
CA TYR A 346 -18.73 1.88 -13.45
C TYR A 346 -17.85 1.30 -12.33
N GLN A 347 -18.44 0.55 -11.39
CA GLN A 347 -17.67 -0.16 -10.37
C GLN A 347 -17.09 -1.44 -10.97
N PRO A 348 -15.76 -1.61 -10.96
CA PRO A 348 -15.18 -2.84 -11.48
C PRO A 348 -15.44 -4.00 -10.53
N LYS A 349 -15.43 -5.23 -11.08
CA LYS A 349 -15.75 -6.46 -10.34
C LYS A 349 -14.85 -6.66 -9.12
N ASP A 350 -13.57 -6.32 -9.22
CA ASP A 350 -12.62 -6.45 -8.13
C ASP A 350 -12.98 -5.54 -6.95
N ARG A 351 -13.41 -4.30 -7.20
CA ARG A 351 -13.88 -3.39 -6.15
C ARG A 351 -15.18 -3.87 -5.49
N ILE A 352 -16.12 -4.36 -6.29
CA ILE A 352 -17.38 -4.92 -5.77
C ILE A 352 -17.11 -6.09 -4.83
N ARG A 353 -16.19 -6.99 -5.18
CA ARG A 353 -15.81 -8.14 -4.34
C ARG A 353 -15.28 -7.71 -2.98
N VAL A 354 -14.47 -6.67 -2.93
CA VAL A 354 -13.95 -6.13 -1.67
C VAL A 354 -15.05 -5.43 -0.88
N GLU A 355 -15.65 -4.40 -1.48
CA GLU A 355 -16.53 -3.46 -0.76
C GLU A 355 -17.88 -4.10 -0.41
N LYS A 356 -18.37 -5.05 -1.21
CA LYS A 356 -19.69 -5.68 -1.02
C LYS A 356 -19.63 -7.14 -0.56
N LEU A 357 -18.58 -7.89 -0.93
CA LEU A 357 -18.46 -9.31 -0.56
C LEU A 357 -17.41 -9.56 0.53
N GLY A 358 -16.73 -8.51 1.01
CA GLY A 358 -15.75 -8.63 2.08
C GLY A 358 -14.49 -9.41 1.68
N GLU A 359 -14.15 -9.50 0.39
CA GLU A 359 -12.85 -9.99 -0.03
C GLU A 359 -11.73 -9.03 0.41
N ARG A 360 -10.50 -9.55 0.57
CA ARG A 360 -9.35 -8.70 0.93
C ARG A 360 -8.85 -7.97 -0.29
N GLU A 361 -8.41 -6.73 -0.10
CA GLU A 361 -7.71 -5.94 -1.12
C GLU A 361 -6.27 -6.42 -1.39
N PHE A 362 -5.81 -7.51 -0.78
CA PHE A 362 -4.43 -7.97 -0.87
C PHE A 362 -4.36 -9.49 -0.74
N ALA A 363 -3.23 -10.07 -1.13
CA ALA A 363 -3.01 -11.50 -0.96
C ALA A 363 -3.02 -11.86 0.54
N ALA A 364 -3.76 -12.91 0.89
CA ALA A 364 -3.89 -13.38 2.27
C ALA A 364 -2.77 -14.38 2.67
N ASP A 365 -1.64 -14.38 1.96
CA ASP A 365 -0.48 -15.18 2.35
C ASP A 365 0.23 -14.58 3.58
N GLY A 366 0.91 -15.44 4.34
CA GLY A 366 1.51 -15.04 5.62
C GLY A 366 2.58 -13.95 5.50
N GLY A 367 3.31 -13.89 4.38
CA GLY A 367 4.33 -12.87 4.16
C GLY A 367 3.72 -11.50 3.89
N THR A 368 2.68 -11.44 3.05
CA THR A 368 1.91 -10.21 2.80
C THR A 368 1.24 -9.70 4.07
N LEU A 369 0.60 -10.60 4.84
CA LEU A 369 -0.06 -10.25 6.11
C LEU A 369 0.97 -9.77 7.15
N PHE A 370 2.11 -10.46 7.30
CA PHE A 370 3.15 -10.00 8.21
C PHE A 370 3.69 -8.63 7.81
N GLY A 371 3.97 -8.45 6.51
CA GLY A 371 4.37 -7.20 5.89
C GLY A 371 3.42 -6.05 6.23
N ALA A 372 2.12 -6.26 6.08
CA ALA A 372 1.13 -5.20 6.16
C ALA A 372 0.77 -4.82 7.60
N PHE A 373 0.73 -5.80 8.52
CA PHE A 373 0.21 -5.61 9.88
C PHE A 373 1.29 -5.60 10.96
N CYS A 374 2.40 -6.31 10.77
CA CYS A 374 3.35 -6.60 11.86
C CYS A 374 4.66 -5.80 11.75
N THR A 375 5.16 -5.55 10.54
CA THR A 375 6.51 -4.99 10.34
C THR A 375 6.71 -3.59 10.90
N GLY A 376 5.64 -2.78 10.98
CA GLY A 376 5.70 -1.43 11.53
C GLY A 376 6.13 -1.38 12.99
N CYS A 377 5.85 -2.43 13.76
CA CYS A 377 6.25 -2.58 15.15
C CYS A 377 7.41 -3.58 15.31
N HIS A 378 7.32 -4.73 14.64
CA HIS A 378 8.25 -5.85 14.87
C HIS A 378 9.44 -5.91 13.91
N GLY A 379 9.60 -4.93 13.02
CA GLY A 379 10.67 -4.93 12.01
C GLY A 379 10.35 -5.85 10.83
N ARG A 380 11.10 -5.71 9.73
CA ARG A 380 10.83 -6.42 8.47
C ARG A 380 11.09 -7.91 8.56
N GLN A 381 11.99 -8.32 9.43
CA GLN A 381 12.41 -9.70 9.66
C GLN A 381 11.92 -10.21 11.03
N GLY A 382 11.08 -9.46 11.74
CA GLY A 382 10.66 -9.81 13.11
C GLY A 382 11.76 -9.61 14.16
N GLU A 383 12.78 -8.80 13.85
CA GLU A 383 13.93 -8.47 14.68
C GLU A 383 13.58 -7.55 15.88
N GLY A 384 12.38 -6.97 15.89
CA GLY A 384 11.94 -6.01 16.88
C GLY A 384 12.41 -4.59 16.59
N LEU A 385 11.91 -3.63 17.37
CA LEU A 385 12.26 -2.23 17.24
C LEU A 385 12.59 -1.64 18.61
N ARG A 386 13.76 -0.99 18.71
CA ARG A 386 14.21 -0.23 19.87
C ARG A 386 14.66 1.15 19.40
N ALA A 387 13.99 2.20 19.87
CA ALA A 387 14.37 3.58 19.58
C ALA A 387 14.03 4.47 20.79
N ALA A 388 14.87 5.46 21.05
CA ALA A 388 14.63 6.42 22.13
C ALA A 388 13.30 7.13 21.93
N GLY A 389 12.47 7.19 22.98
CA GLY A 389 11.14 7.80 22.94
C GLY A 389 10.05 6.97 22.25
N VAL A 390 10.36 5.78 21.74
CA VAL A 390 9.39 4.84 21.18
C VAL A 390 9.28 3.63 22.10
N GLN A 391 8.07 3.10 22.27
CA GLN A 391 7.89 1.85 23.03
C GLN A 391 8.69 0.71 22.40
N ASN A 392 9.38 -0.07 23.23
CA ASN A 392 10.13 -1.22 22.73
C ASN A 392 9.19 -2.31 22.20
N PHE A 393 9.50 -2.81 21.01
CA PHE A 393 8.81 -3.93 20.41
C PHE A 393 9.73 -5.15 20.35
N PRO A 394 9.29 -6.32 20.87
CA PRO A 394 10.16 -7.48 20.98
C PRO A 394 10.48 -8.09 19.62
N SER A 395 11.65 -8.74 19.54
CA SER A 395 11.96 -9.66 18.44
C SER A 395 11.05 -10.88 18.56
N ILE A 396 10.25 -11.11 17.53
CA ILE A 396 9.27 -12.20 17.45
C ILE A 396 9.72 -13.32 16.49
N ALA A 397 10.69 -13.05 15.62
CA ALA A 397 11.34 -14.06 14.78
C ALA A 397 12.58 -14.68 15.44
N ASN A 398 12.86 -14.36 16.71
CA ASN A 398 14.01 -14.91 17.43
C ASN A 398 13.90 -16.45 17.56
N PRO A 399 14.91 -17.23 17.13
CA PRO A 399 14.87 -18.69 17.20
C PRO A 399 14.73 -19.25 18.62
N ASP A 400 15.32 -18.61 19.64
CA ASP A 400 15.23 -19.05 21.04
C ASP A 400 13.81 -18.84 21.59
N PHE A 401 13.12 -17.79 21.14
CA PHE A 401 11.71 -17.58 21.45
C PHE A 401 10.83 -18.60 20.73
N LEU A 402 10.98 -18.74 19.41
CA LEU A 402 10.13 -19.60 18.60
C LEU A 402 10.30 -21.07 18.98
N GLY A 403 11.51 -21.52 19.30
CA GLY A 403 11.77 -22.90 19.73
C GLY A 403 11.12 -23.29 21.06
N LEU A 404 10.65 -22.32 21.87
CA LEU A 404 10.02 -22.57 23.17
C LEU A 404 8.49 -22.48 23.16
N VAL A 405 7.89 -21.93 22.10
CA VAL A 405 6.44 -21.67 22.05
C VAL A 405 5.76 -22.61 21.07
N SER A 406 4.53 -23.01 21.40
CA SER A 406 3.66 -23.75 20.49
C SER A 406 3.00 -22.81 19.46
N ASP A 407 2.42 -23.38 18.40
CA ASP A 407 1.66 -22.57 17.45
C ASP A 407 0.38 -22.00 18.08
N ASP A 408 -0.25 -22.71 19.03
CA ASP A 408 -1.38 -22.16 19.78
C ASP A 408 -0.96 -20.93 20.60
N PHE A 409 0.21 -20.94 21.24
CA PHE A 409 0.73 -19.74 21.92
C PHE A 409 0.78 -18.53 20.98
N LEU A 410 1.28 -18.72 19.76
CA LEU A 410 1.40 -17.65 18.76
C LEU A 410 0.02 -17.22 18.24
N VAL A 411 -0.85 -18.17 17.89
CA VAL A 411 -2.21 -17.91 17.42
C VAL A 411 -3.01 -17.13 18.46
N GLN A 412 -3.01 -17.55 19.73
CA GLN A 412 -3.73 -16.85 20.79
C GLN A 412 -3.13 -15.48 21.08
N THR A 413 -1.80 -15.33 21.00
CA THR A 413 -1.13 -14.04 21.17
C THR A 413 -1.52 -13.05 20.07
N VAL A 414 -1.59 -13.48 18.81
CA VAL A 414 -2.05 -12.62 17.69
C VAL A 414 -3.54 -12.33 17.81
N LYS A 415 -4.36 -13.35 18.08
CA LYS A 415 -5.82 -13.24 18.18
C LYS A 415 -6.25 -12.27 19.27
N ARG A 416 -5.73 -12.44 20.48
CA ARG A 416 -6.15 -11.70 21.69
C ARG A 416 -5.25 -10.52 22.02
N GLY A 417 -4.16 -10.34 21.25
CA GLY A 417 -3.21 -9.26 21.44
C GLY A 417 -2.52 -9.29 22.80
N ARG A 418 -2.08 -8.11 23.25
CA ARG A 418 -1.56 -7.88 24.59
C ARG A 418 -2.29 -6.69 25.21
N PRO A 419 -3.42 -6.90 25.91
CA PRO A 419 -4.16 -5.82 26.57
C PRO A 419 -3.24 -4.95 27.45
N GLY A 420 -3.42 -3.64 27.41
CA GLY A 420 -2.54 -2.65 28.07
C GLY A 420 -1.22 -2.37 27.33
N ARG A 421 -0.98 -2.99 26.17
CA ARG A 421 0.18 -2.78 25.30
C ARG A 421 -0.27 -2.38 23.90
N LYS A 422 0.67 -1.95 23.06
CA LYS A 422 0.42 -1.54 21.66
C LYS A 422 0.17 -2.69 20.68
N MET A 423 0.09 -3.94 21.13
CA MET A 423 -0.25 -5.08 20.26
C MET A 423 -1.77 -5.34 20.30
N PRO A 424 -2.51 -5.00 19.23
CA PRO A 424 -3.97 -5.16 19.20
C PRO A 424 -4.41 -6.63 19.22
N ALA A 425 -5.64 -6.85 19.64
CA ALA A 425 -6.30 -8.16 19.54
C ALA A 425 -6.78 -8.40 18.10
N TRP A 426 -5.84 -8.73 17.21
CA TRP A 426 -6.10 -8.79 15.76
C TRP A 426 -7.25 -9.72 15.37
N GLY A 427 -7.58 -10.74 16.16
CA GLY A 427 -8.70 -11.63 15.86
C GLY A 427 -10.04 -11.22 16.47
N GLU A 428 -10.07 -10.11 17.22
CA GLU A 428 -11.23 -9.65 17.99
C GLU A 428 -11.63 -8.20 17.66
N ILE A 429 -10.71 -7.40 17.09
CA ILE A 429 -11.02 -6.04 16.64
C ILE A 429 -11.78 -6.01 15.31
N ASP A 430 -12.60 -4.97 15.14
CA ASP A 430 -13.20 -4.64 13.85
C ASP A 430 -12.12 -4.33 12.81
N GLY A 431 -12.20 -4.98 11.64
CA GLY A 431 -11.18 -4.88 10.60
C GLY A 431 -9.91 -5.72 10.82
N GLY A 432 -9.91 -6.58 11.84
CA GLY A 432 -8.80 -7.46 12.17
C GLY A 432 -8.58 -8.64 11.21
N LEU A 433 -7.70 -9.55 11.61
CA LEU A 433 -7.30 -10.75 10.90
C LEU A 433 -8.27 -11.91 11.15
N ARG A 434 -8.58 -12.64 10.09
CA ARG A 434 -9.40 -13.88 10.11
C ARG A 434 -8.59 -15.04 10.70
N PRO A 435 -9.23 -16.09 11.23
CA PRO A 435 -8.51 -17.25 11.78
C PRO A 435 -7.51 -17.91 10.81
N ALA A 436 -7.83 -17.98 9.51
CA ALA A 436 -6.92 -18.51 8.51
C ALA A 436 -5.72 -17.57 8.25
N GLU A 437 -5.94 -16.26 8.27
CA GLU A 437 -4.90 -15.24 8.10
C GLU A 437 -3.92 -15.25 9.30
N ILE A 438 -4.44 -15.40 10.53
CA ILE A 438 -3.61 -15.56 11.73
C ILE A 438 -2.70 -16.78 11.60
N ARG A 439 -3.24 -17.92 11.16
CA ARG A 439 -2.44 -19.13 10.93
C ARG A 439 -1.38 -18.93 9.85
N ALA A 440 -1.71 -18.21 8.77
CA ALA A 440 -0.76 -17.88 7.72
C ALA A 440 0.39 -17.01 8.25
N VAL A 441 0.11 -16.00 9.09
CA VAL A 441 1.14 -15.19 9.77
C VAL A 441 2.01 -16.05 10.68
N VAL A 442 1.43 -16.96 11.47
CA VAL A 442 2.19 -17.86 12.34
C VAL A 442 3.12 -18.77 11.53
N ALA A 443 2.63 -19.36 10.43
CA ALA A 443 3.46 -20.16 9.52
C ALA A 443 4.60 -19.34 8.91
N HIS A 444 4.34 -18.10 8.51
CA HIS A 444 5.39 -17.20 8.02
C HIS A 444 6.42 -16.87 9.12
N LEU A 445 5.98 -16.63 10.35
CA LEU A 445 6.88 -16.36 11.47
C LEU A 445 7.82 -17.53 11.76
N ARG A 446 7.32 -18.77 11.67
CA ARG A 446 8.13 -20.00 11.74
C ARG A 446 9.19 -20.05 10.64
N SER A 447 8.78 -19.72 9.41
CA SER A 447 9.70 -19.64 8.27
C SER A 447 10.77 -18.57 8.47
N LEU A 448 10.43 -17.39 9.00
CA LEU A 448 11.38 -16.32 9.29
C LEU A 448 12.40 -16.73 10.35
N GLY A 449 11.95 -17.38 11.42
CA GLY A 449 12.84 -17.83 12.50
C GLY A 449 13.65 -19.08 12.18
N GLY A 450 13.31 -19.83 11.13
CA GLY A 450 14.00 -21.07 10.75
C GLY A 450 13.85 -22.21 11.77
N VAL A 451 12.80 -22.18 12.61
CA VAL A 451 12.57 -23.20 13.65
C VAL A 451 11.15 -23.77 13.51
N PRO A 452 10.98 -25.10 13.50
CA PRO A 452 9.64 -25.72 13.48
C PRO A 452 8.87 -25.46 14.78
N ALA A 453 7.59 -25.84 14.81
CA ALA A 453 6.78 -25.76 16.01
C ALA A 453 7.36 -26.65 17.13
N ALA A 454 7.44 -26.11 18.35
CA ALA A 454 7.86 -26.87 19.52
C ALA A 454 6.78 -27.92 19.86
N ILE A 455 7.20 -29.18 20.02
CA ILE A 455 6.33 -30.22 20.56
C ILE A 455 6.28 -30.03 22.08
N GLN A 456 5.12 -29.65 22.59
CA GLN A 456 4.93 -29.42 24.02
C GLN A 456 4.67 -30.76 24.72
N SER A 457 5.72 -31.33 25.33
CA SER A 457 5.66 -32.64 25.99
C SER A 457 5.30 -32.58 27.48
N SER A 458 5.45 -31.42 28.11
CA SER A 458 5.14 -31.21 29.53
C SER A 458 3.78 -30.54 29.73
N PRO A 459 3.11 -30.76 30.88
CA PRO A 459 1.92 -30.00 31.25
C PRO A 459 2.17 -28.50 31.17
N ARG A 460 1.14 -27.70 30.85
CA ARG A 460 1.27 -26.23 30.82
C ARG A 460 1.70 -25.67 32.18
N ARG A 461 1.22 -26.28 33.27
CA ARG A 461 1.51 -25.91 34.66
C ARG A 461 2.11 -27.09 35.40
N TRP A 462 3.31 -26.90 35.95
CA TRP A 462 4.02 -27.92 36.73
C TRP A 462 4.92 -27.35 37.82
N VAL A 463 5.32 -26.06 37.74
CA VAL A 463 6.19 -25.43 38.73
C VAL A 463 5.49 -25.33 40.09
N ARG A 464 6.22 -25.66 41.17
CA ARG A 464 5.74 -25.61 42.57
C ARG A 464 6.66 -24.80 43.49
N GLY A 465 7.31 -23.76 42.96
CA GLY A 465 8.20 -22.89 43.75
C GLY A 465 7.46 -21.99 44.76
N GLU A 466 8.23 -21.35 45.63
CA GLU A 466 7.77 -20.44 46.69
C GLU A 466 7.62 -18.99 46.17
N PRO A 467 6.39 -18.44 46.06
CA PRO A 467 6.16 -17.14 45.43
C PRO A 467 6.84 -15.96 46.13
N GLU A 468 6.91 -15.93 47.47
CA GLU A 468 7.55 -14.81 48.17
C GLU A 468 9.08 -14.82 47.99
N ALA A 469 9.71 -16.01 47.99
CA ALA A 469 11.12 -16.13 47.64
C ALA A 469 11.37 -15.68 46.18
N GLY A 470 10.48 -16.07 45.27
CA GLY A 470 10.50 -15.63 43.88
C GLY A 470 10.35 -14.11 43.72
N ARG A 471 9.50 -13.49 44.53
CA ARG A 471 9.29 -12.03 44.55
C ARG A 471 10.57 -11.28 44.89
N GLN A 472 11.31 -11.72 45.91
CA GLN A 472 12.57 -11.07 46.30
C GLN A 472 13.61 -11.14 45.15
N ILE A 473 13.73 -12.30 44.50
CA ILE A 473 14.61 -12.47 43.34
C ILE A 473 14.15 -11.61 42.17
N PHE A 474 12.84 -11.59 41.89
CA PHE A 474 12.27 -10.81 40.80
C PHE A 474 12.52 -9.31 40.99
N LEU A 475 12.34 -8.79 42.20
CA LEU A 475 12.62 -7.38 42.50
C LEU A 475 14.10 -7.05 42.32
N ALA A 476 15.01 -7.94 42.70
CA ALA A 476 16.45 -7.72 42.58
C ALA A 476 16.98 -7.84 41.14
N ALA A 477 16.41 -8.75 40.33
CA ALA A 477 17.02 -9.18 39.06
C ALA A 477 16.17 -8.91 37.81
N CYS A 478 14.85 -8.74 37.95
CA CYS A 478 13.92 -8.68 36.82
C CYS A 478 13.20 -7.33 36.71
N SER A 479 12.90 -6.71 37.86
CA SER A 479 12.04 -5.53 37.94
C SER A 479 12.58 -4.31 37.20
N GLY A 480 13.90 -4.18 37.06
CA GLY A 480 14.53 -3.08 36.31
C GLY A 480 14.06 -2.99 34.86
N CYS A 481 13.82 -4.14 34.22
CA CYS A 481 13.34 -4.19 32.84
C CYS A 481 11.82 -4.46 32.76
N HIS A 482 11.30 -5.31 33.64
CA HIS A 482 9.93 -5.81 33.59
C HIS A 482 8.95 -5.06 34.50
N GLY A 483 9.37 -4.05 35.24
CA GLY A 483 8.57 -3.34 36.23
C GLY A 483 8.43 -4.14 37.53
N ALA A 484 8.12 -3.46 38.64
CA ALA A 484 8.07 -4.08 39.96
C ALA A 484 6.92 -5.09 40.10
N ASN A 485 5.85 -4.90 39.33
CA ASN A 485 4.67 -5.75 39.28
C ASN A 485 4.55 -6.50 37.95
N GLY A 486 5.62 -6.58 37.16
CA GLY A 486 5.62 -7.26 35.86
C GLY A 486 4.87 -6.50 34.75
N GLU A 487 4.55 -5.23 34.95
CA GLU A 487 3.82 -4.37 34.01
C GLU A 487 4.58 -4.07 32.70
N GLY A 488 5.87 -4.41 32.67
CA GLY A 488 6.78 -4.21 31.56
C GLY A 488 7.41 -2.82 31.57
N GLY A 489 8.08 -2.49 30.47
CA GLY A 489 8.82 -1.25 30.30
C GLY A 489 9.83 -1.44 29.19
N GLU A 490 11.10 -1.58 29.56
CA GLU A 490 12.13 -2.01 28.62
C GLU A 490 11.88 -3.45 28.14
N GLY A 491 11.48 -4.33 29.07
CA GLY A 491 11.07 -5.69 28.83
C GLY A 491 9.56 -5.84 28.59
N PRO A 492 9.11 -6.97 28.00
CA PRO A 492 7.69 -7.27 27.87
C PRO A 492 6.96 -7.35 29.21
N ALA A 493 5.67 -7.01 29.23
CA ALA A 493 4.82 -7.19 30.40
C ALA A 493 4.62 -8.68 30.70
N LEU A 494 5.05 -9.11 31.89
CA LEU A 494 4.97 -10.48 32.38
C LEU A 494 3.67 -10.76 33.13
N ASN A 495 3.03 -9.72 33.69
CA ASN A 495 1.72 -9.81 34.33
C ASN A 495 0.55 -9.79 33.32
N ASN A 496 0.84 -9.75 32.01
CA ASN A 496 -0.19 -9.71 30.98
C ASN A 496 -1.04 -11.00 31.00
N GLN A 497 -2.34 -10.85 31.19
CA GLN A 497 -3.25 -11.99 31.38
C GLN A 497 -3.32 -12.93 30.17
N VAL A 498 -3.23 -12.39 28.94
CA VAL A 498 -3.15 -13.24 27.75
C VAL A 498 -1.87 -14.08 27.79
N LEU A 499 -0.72 -13.49 28.11
CA LEU A 499 0.56 -14.22 28.24
C LEU A 499 0.45 -15.33 29.27
N LEU A 500 -0.02 -15.01 30.47
CA LEU A 500 -0.11 -15.98 31.55
C LEU A 500 -1.07 -17.13 31.21
N SER A 501 -2.18 -16.84 30.53
CA SER A 501 -3.14 -17.87 30.14
C SER A 501 -2.60 -18.88 29.12
N VAL A 502 -1.68 -18.48 28.23
CA VAL A 502 -1.20 -19.32 27.12
C VAL A 502 0.23 -19.84 27.29
N ALA A 503 1.08 -19.12 28.03
CA ALA A 503 2.43 -19.55 28.33
C ALA A 503 2.41 -20.85 29.14
N ALA A 504 3.25 -21.81 28.77
CA ALA A 504 3.60 -22.92 29.66
C ALA A 504 4.73 -22.53 30.60
N ASP A 505 4.83 -23.24 31.72
CA ASP A 505 5.92 -23.04 32.68
C ASP A 505 7.28 -23.32 32.04
N SER A 506 7.37 -24.28 31.11
CA SER A 506 8.60 -24.55 30.35
C SER A 506 9.09 -23.32 29.58
N TYR A 507 8.18 -22.54 28.97
CA TYR A 507 8.56 -21.30 28.29
C TYR A 507 9.16 -20.27 29.25
N LEU A 508 8.58 -20.11 30.44
CA LEU A 508 9.08 -19.16 31.44
C LEU A 508 10.40 -19.62 32.04
N VAL A 509 10.49 -20.89 32.46
CA VAL A 509 11.70 -21.48 33.04
C VAL A 509 12.85 -21.43 32.04
N GLU A 510 12.65 -21.87 30.79
CA GLU A 510 13.73 -21.89 29.80
C GLU A 510 14.13 -20.47 29.36
N THR A 511 13.17 -19.53 29.24
CA THR A 511 13.48 -18.13 28.95
C THR A 511 14.32 -17.50 30.06
N ILE A 512 14.00 -17.73 31.34
CA ILE A 512 14.81 -17.22 32.47
C ILE A 512 16.16 -17.95 32.52
N SER A 513 16.18 -19.25 32.26
CA SER A 513 17.38 -20.07 32.35
C SER A 513 18.44 -19.68 31.32
N ARG A 514 18.04 -19.58 30.05
CA ARG A 514 18.95 -19.43 28.90
C ARG A 514 18.94 -18.03 28.29
N GLY A 515 17.95 -17.21 28.62
CA GLY A 515 17.75 -15.92 28.00
C GLY A 515 17.31 -16.04 26.54
N ARG A 516 17.52 -14.97 25.78
CA ARG A 516 17.33 -14.92 24.33
C ARG A 516 18.50 -14.23 23.69
N ARG A 517 19.20 -14.95 22.81
CA ARG A 517 20.36 -14.40 22.08
C ARG A 517 19.96 -13.17 21.29
N GLN A 518 20.89 -12.23 21.16
CA GLN A 518 20.67 -10.95 20.47
C GLN A 518 19.57 -10.08 21.10
N THR A 519 19.29 -10.27 22.38
CA THR A 519 18.43 -9.40 23.18
C THR A 519 19.07 -9.10 24.52
N VAL A 520 18.53 -8.12 25.25
CA VAL A 520 18.93 -7.79 26.62
C VAL A 520 18.44 -8.82 27.66
N MET A 521 17.58 -9.77 27.27
CA MET A 521 17.13 -10.84 28.16
C MET A 521 18.21 -11.91 28.25
N GLU A 522 19.14 -11.75 29.19
CA GLU A 522 20.19 -12.73 29.45
C GLU A 522 19.68 -14.00 30.14
N GLY A 523 20.47 -15.07 30.08
CA GLY A 523 20.21 -16.30 30.83
C GLY A 523 20.73 -16.21 32.26
N PHE A 524 19.92 -16.69 33.22
CA PHE A 524 20.21 -16.60 34.65
C PHE A 524 20.87 -17.84 35.23
N LEU A 525 21.05 -18.93 34.47
CA LEU A 525 21.83 -20.09 34.89
C LEU A 525 23.34 -19.85 34.92
N VAL A 526 23.81 -18.81 34.23
CA VAL A 526 25.24 -18.45 34.14
C VAL A 526 25.43 -17.11 34.87
N PRO A 527 26.49 -16.95 35.68
CA PRO A 527 26.77 -15.67 36.33
C PRO A 527 27.17 -14.61 35.30
N SER A 528 26.97 -13.35 35.63
CA SER A 528 27.50 -12.21 34.89
C SER A 528 28.29 -11.30 35.84
N PRO A 529 29.06 -10.31 35.33
CA PRO A 529 29.77 -9.37 36.19
C PRO A 529 28.86 -8.61 37.17
N ALA A 530 27.57 -8.48 36.86
CA ALA A 530 26.59 -7.75 37.66
C ALA A 530 25.74 -8.65 38.58
N ARG A 531 25.77 -9.98 38.42
CA ARG A 531 24.90 -10.91 39.17
C ARG A 531 25.44 -12.33 39.25
N ARG A 532 25.12 -13.03 40.35
CA ARG A 532 25.34 -14.48 40.46
C ARG A 532 24.40 -15.28 39.57
N ALA A 533 24.73 -16.56 39.36
CA ALA A 533 23.80 -17.52 38.78
C ALA A 533 22.65 -17.84 39.75
N LEU A 534 21.47 -18.08 39.20
CA LEU A 534 20.32 -18.65 39.89
C LEU A 534 20.34 -20.16 39.74
N SER A 535 20.00 -20.86 40.83
CA SER A 535 19.73 -22.30 40.78
C SER A 535 18.39 -22.60 40.09
N PRO A 536 18.17 -23.83 39.59
CA PRO A 536 16.88 -24.22 39.02
C PRO A 536 15.69 -23.97 39.97
N ALA A 537 15.84 -24.28 41.27
CA ALA A 537 14.81 -24.03 42.28
C ALA A 537 14.50 -22.52 42.45
N GLU A 538 15.51 -21.65 42.37
CA GLU A 538 15.30 -20.20 42.40
C GLU A 538 14.57 -19.69 41.17
N ILE A 539 14.86 -20.25 40.00
CA ILE A 539 14.12 -19.93 38.76
C ILE A 539 12.67 -20.38 38.88
N GLU A 540 12.41 -21.56 39.41
CA GLU A 540 11.04 -22.04 39.69
C GLU A 540 10.30 -21.14 40.69
N ASN A 541 10.97 -20.64 41.72
CA ASN A 541 10.39 -19.66 42.65
C ASN A 541 9.98 -18.37 41.90
N VAL A 542 10.85 -17.85 41.03
CA VAL A 542 10.52 -16.66 40.19
C VAL A 542 9.33 -16.93 39.28
N VAL A 543 9.26 -18.12 38.66
CA VAL A 543 8.10 -18.51 37.83
C VAL A 543 6.84 -18.61 38.68
N ALA A 544 6.90 -19.20 39.87
CA ALA A 544 5.77 -19.25 40.80
C ALA A 544 5.27 -17.84 41.17
N PHE A 545 6.17 -16.89 41.39
CA PHE A 545 5.81 -15.49 41.59
C PHE A 545 5.13 -14.87 40.36
N ILE A 546 5.69 -15.04 39.15
CA ILE A 546 5.06 -14.56 37.90
C ILE A 546 3.65 -15.15 37.73
N ARG A 547 3.46 -16.43 38.08
CA ARG A 547 2.15 -17.10 38.01
C ARG A 547 1.15 -16.58 39.04
N SER A 548 1.60 -15.97 40.13
CA SER A 548 0.69 -15.37 41.13
C SER A 548 -0.14 -14.21 40.57
N TRP A 549 0.27 -13.60 39.45
CA TRP A 549 -0.50 -12.57 38.76
C TRP A 549 -1.61 -13.12 37.85
N GLU A 550 -1.66 -14.43 37.59
CA GLU A 550 -2.69 -14.99 36.70
C GLU A 550 -4.07 -14.89 37.36
N GLY A 551 -5.04 -14.33 36.65
CA GLY A 551 -6.39 -14.10 37.17
C GLY A 551 -6.51 -12.88 38.09
N ALA A 552 -5.41 -12.18 38.39
CA ALA A 552 -5.46 -10.91 39.07
C ALA A 552 -6.16 -9.85 38.19
N LYS A 553 -6.97 -8.98 38.81
CA LYS A 553 -7.52 -7.82 38.10
C LYS A 553 -6.38 -6.84 37.76
N PRO A 554 -6.38 -6.26 36.55
CA PRO A 554 -5.32 -5.39 36.07
C PRO A 554 -5.16 -4.11 36.90
#